data_AF-A0A6N8XKD4-F1
#
_entry.id   AF-A0A6N8XKD4-F1
#
_cell.length_a   1.000
_cell.length_b   1.000
_cell.length_c   1.000
_cell.angle_alpha   90.00
_cell.angle_beta   90.00
_cell.angle_gamma   90.00
#
_symmetry.space_group_name_H-M   'P 1'
#
loop_
_entity.id
_entity.type
_entity.pdbx_description
1 polymer ?
#
loop_
_entity_poly.entity_id
_entity_poly.type
_entity_poly.pdbx_seq_one_letter_code
_entity_poly.pdbx_strand_id
1 'polypeptide(L)'
;MLIGDPTHWIAHFRSLDARFLECVLAVWPRCVALLPEKPDEDTITINLVDILSRDARARRLFHHLAYQHEPFGYTADGWAYSKGKIDMALLLDQERERYLAYECKRLNVVRNGKTSSLATPYVLEGMLRFITEQYAANLPMGCMLGYVLDGNVNAARTKVRAAIDSNSVSIGLMEEPTDSQSVGPIKRLSSLHHRPSNGSDIEIRHALLPFPATQGQ
;
A
#
# COMPACT_ATOMS: atom_id res chain seq x y z
N MET A 1 3.83 -0.94 24.69
CA MET A 1 5.25 -1.35 24.74
C MET A 1 5.34 -2.73 24.11
N LEU A 2 5.81 -2.84 22.87
CA LEU A 2 5.95 -4.13 22.19
C LEU A 2 7.29 -4.75 22.63
N ILE A 3 7.23 -5.84 23.38
CA ILE A 3 8.40 -6.64 23.77
C ILE A 3 8.66 -7.66 22.65
N GLY A 4 9.79 -7.53 21.97
CA GLY A 4 10.26 -8.47 20.94
C GLY A 4 11.31 -7.85 20.02
N ASP A 5 12.18 -8.67 19.44
CA ASP A 5 13.22 -8.23 18.49
C ASP A 5 12.60 -7.64 17.21
N PRO A 6 12.77 -6.32 16.94
CA PRO A 6 12.23 -5.65 15.74
C PRO A 6 12.60 -6.34 14.42
N THR A 7 13.74 -7.03 14.35
CA THR A 7 14.21 -7.73 13.16
C THR A 7 13.38 -8.98 12.84
N HIS A 8 12.82 -9.66 13.84
CA HIS A 8 11.91 -10.78 13.61
C HIS A 8 10.55 -10.31 13.07
N TRP A 9 10.07 -9.15 13.54
CA TRP A 9 8.80 -8.57 13.08
C TRP A 9 8.85 -8.17 11.60
N ILE A 10 9.92 -7.50 11.17
CA ILE A 10 10.03 -7.07 9.78
C ILE A 10 10.08 -8.28 8.83
N ALA A 11 10.81 -9.34 9.17
CA ALA A 11 10.85 -10.56 8.35
C ALA A 11 9.47 -11.21 8.22
N HIS A 12 8.70 -11.26 9.32
CA HIS A 12 7.32 -11.76 9.31
C HIS A 12 6.41 -10.90 8.41
N PHE A 13 6.47 -9.57 8.55
CA PHE A 13 5.69 -8.65 7.72
C PHE A 13 6.03 -8.77 6.23
N ARG A 14 7.31 -8.89 5.88
CA ARG A 14 7.76 -9.09 4.49
C ARG A 14 7.21 -10.39 3.89
N SER A 15 7.20 -11.48 4.67
CA SER A 15 6.64 -12.76 4.26
C SER A 15 5.12 -12.67 4.10
N LEU A 16 4.44 -12.00 5.03
CA LEU A 16 2.99 -11.76 4.97
C LEU A 16 2.60 -10.94 3.74
N ASP A 17 3.31 -9.84 3.47
CA ASP A 17 3.11 -9.01 2.27
C ASP A 17 3.24 -9.83 0.99
N ALA A 18 4.32 -10.63 0.85
CA ALA A 18 4.51 -11.47 -0.32
C ALA A 18 3.36 -12.47 -0.53
N ARG A 19 2.95 -13.19 0.52
CA ARG A 19 1.85 -14.17 0.46
C ARG A 19 0.50 -13.51 0.20
N PHE A 20 0.29 -12.31 0.73
CA PHE A 20 -0.92 -11.54 0.47
C PHE A 20 -0.97 -11.07 -0.98
N LEU A 21 0.14 -10.54 -1.53
CA LEU A 21 0.24 -10.17 -2.93
C LEU A 21 0.01 -11.34 -3.89
N GLU A 22 0.39 -12.57 -3.52
CA GLU A 22 0.04 -13.78 -4.29
C GLU A 22 -1.48 -14.03 -4.31
N CYS A 23 -2.18 -13.72 -3.22
CA CYS A 23 -3.64 -13.80 -3.16
C CYS A 23 -4.28 -12.67 -3.97
N VAL A 24 -3.78 -11.45 -3.84
CA VAL A 24 -4.20 -10.29 -4.66
C VAL A 24 -4.07 -10.65 -6.15
N LEU A 25 -2.90 -11.11 -6.58
CA LEU A 25 -2.65 -11.48 -7.97
C LEU A 25 -3.62 -12.54 -8.49
N ALA A 26 -3.91 -13.56 -7.68
CA ALA A 26 -4.81 -14.63 -8.07
C ALA A 26 -6.26 -14.16 -8.27
N VAL A 27 -6.73 -13.19 -7.47
CA VAL A 27 -8.08 -12.66 -7.59
C VAL A 27 -8.18 -11.45 -8.53
N TRP A 28 -7.04 -10.84 -8.87
CA TRP A 28 -6.98 -9.57 -9.60
C TRP A 28 -7.76 -9.59 -10.92
N PRO A 29 -7.65 -10.60 -11.81
CA PRO A 29 -8.44 -10.64 -13.05
C PRO A 29 -9.95 -10.61 -12.82
N ARG A 30 -10.44 -11.33 -11.78
CA ARG A 30 -11.85 -11.31 -11.40
C ARG A 30 -12.26 -9.96 -10.82
N CYS A 31 -11.38 -9.34 -10.03
CA CYS A 31 -11.61 -8.02 -9.46
C CYS A 31 -11.83 -6.99 -10.56
N VAL A 32 -10.88 -6.84 -11.50
CA VAL A 32 -10.99 -5.84 -12.57
C VAL A 32 -12.14 -6.09 -13.54
N ALA A 33 -12.51 -7.34 -13.79
CA ALA A 33 -13.64 -7.68 -14.67
C ALA A 33 -15.01 -7.19 -14.16
N LEU A 34 -15.13 -6.88 -12.87
CA LEU A 34 -16.36 -6.40 -12.25
C LEU A 34 -16.40 -4.87 -12.11
N LEU A 35 -15.29 -4.18 -12.40
CA LEU A 35 -15.20 -2.73 -12.24
C LEU A 35 -15.88 -1.99 -13.40
N PRO A 36 -16.40 -0.78 -13.15
CA PRO A 36 -16.80 0.11 -14.24
C PRO A 36 -15.57 0.50 -15.09
N GLU A 37 -15.79 1.03 -16.29
CA GLU A 37 -14.72 1.39 -17.25
C GLU A 37 -13.70 2.39 -16.68
N LYS A 38 -14.16 3.33 -15.83
CA LYS A 38 -13.34 4.41 -15.25
C LYS A 38 -13.50 4.43 -13.73
N PRO A 39 -12.99 3.40 -13.02
CA PRO A 39 -13.20 3.30 -11.59
C PRO A 39 -12.34 4.35 -10.86
N ASP A 40 -12.87 4.88 -9.77
CA ASP A 40 -12.05 5.59 -8.79
C ASP A 40 -11.33 4.60 -7.86
N GLU A 41 -10.47 5.16 -7.01
CA GLU A 41 -9.60 4.40 -6.12
C GLU A 41 -10.41 3.55 -5.13
N ASP A 42 -11.40 4.16 -4.49
CA ASP A 42 -12.31 3.53 -3.54
C ASP A 42 -13.07 2.37 -4.19
N THR A 43 -13.58 2.55 -5.41
CA THR A 43 -14.29 1.51 -6.17
C THR A 43 -13.39 0.30 -6.44
N ILE A 44 -12.11 0.52 -6.76
CA ILE A 44 -11.14 -0.57 -6.97
C ILE A 44 -10.89 -1.30 -5.64
N THR A 45 -10.56 -0.54 -4.59
CA THR A 45 -10.12 -1.09 -3.31
C THR A 45 -11.24 -1.82 -2.60
N ILE A 46 -12.47 -1.29 -2.55
CA ILE A 46 -13.60 -1.95 -1.89
C ILE A 46 -13.94 -3.28 -2.54
N ASN A 47 -13.91 -3.34 -3.88
CA ASN A 47 -14.16 -4.57 -4.64
C ASN A 47 -13.04 -5.60 -4.40
N LEU A 48 -11.77 -5.16 -4.38
CA LEU A 48 -10.65 -6.03 -4.07
C LEU A 48 -10.76 -6.62 -2.65
N VAL A 49 -11.09 -5.79 -1.66
CA VAL A 49 -11.28 -6.21 -0.27
C VAL A 49 -12.42 -7.22 -0.13
N ASP A 50 -13.59 -6.98 -0.77
CA ASP A 50 -14.71 -7.94 -0.73
C ASP A 50 -14.31 -9.31 -1.28
N ILE A 51 -13.65 -9.31 -2.44
CA ILE A 51 -13.23 -10.55 -3.11
C ILE A 51 -12.19 -11.31 -2.29
N LEU A 52 -11.18 -10.62 -1.73
CA LEU A 52 -10.16 -11.23 -0.87
C LEU A 52 -10.75 -11.73 0.45
N SER A 53 -11.73 -11.03 1.02
CA SER A 53 -12.41 -11.43 2.24
C SER A 53 -13.20 -12.74 2.08
N ARG A 54 -13.53 -13.12 0.84
CA ARG A 54 -14.21 -14.39 0.51
C ARG A 54 -13.24 -15.47 0.03
N ASP A 55 -12.00 -15.11 -0.33
CA ASP A 55 -11.00 -16.06 -0.81
C ASP A 55 -10.46 -16.94 0.34
N ALA A 56 -10.49 -18.26 0.13
CA ALA A 56 -10.11 -19.21 1.17
C ALA A 56 -8.61 -19.21 1.50
N ARG A 57 -7.74 -18.81 0.56
CA ARG A 57 -6.30 -18.71 0.81
C ARG A 57 -5.96 -17.40 1.51
N ALA A 58 -6.55 -16.30 1.05
CA ALA A 58 -6.36 -14.98 1.65
C ALA A 58 -6.80 -14.95 3.12
N ARG A 59 -7.97 -15.53 3.44
CA ARG A 59 -8.47 -15.62 4.83
C ARG A 59 -7.57 -16.36 5.81
N ARG A 60 -6.54 -17.08 5.35
CA ARG A 60 -5.54 -17.73 6.22
C ARG A 60 -4.40 -16.79 6.63
N LEU A 61 -4.38 -15.57 6.08
CA LEU A 61 -3.30 -14.59 6.27
C LEU A 61 -3.63 -13.52 7.32
N PHE A 62 -4.91 -13.34 7.64
CA PHE A 62 -5.38 -12.28 8.53
C PHE A 62 -6.52 -12.80 9.41
N HIS A 63 -6.72 -12.15 10.56
CA HIS A 63 -7.95 -12.29 11.32
C HIS A 63 -9.11 -11.59 10.61
N HIS A 64 -8.86 -10.37 10.11
CA HIS A 64 -9.83 -9.60 9.33
C HIS A 64 -9.13 -8.70 8.30
N LEU A 65 -9.75 -8.54 7.14
CA LEU A 65 -9.31 -7.58 6.12
C LEU A 65 -10.28 -6.40 6.12
N ALA A 66 -9.81 -5.23 6.55
CA ALA A 66 -10.62 -4.03 6.65
C ALA A 66 -10.39 -3.10 5.47
N TYR A 67 -11.47 -2.61 4.87
CA TYR A 67 -11.48 -1.44 3.97
C TYR A 67 -11.63 -0.17 4.80
N GLN A 68 -10.83 0.87 4.49
CA GLN A 68 -10.85 2.15 5.21
C GLN A 68 -10.72 1.97 6.73
N HIS A 69 -9.74 1.19 7.17
CA HIS A 69 -9.47 0.99 8.59
C HIS A 69 -9.03 2.31 9.25
N GLU A 70 -9.69 2.69 10.33
CA GLU A 70 -9.49 3.97 10.99
C GLU A 70 -8.88 3.75 12.38
N PRO A 71 -7.54 3.82 12.53
CA PRO A 71 -6.90 3.76 13.82
C PRO A 71 -7.13 5.05 14.61
N PHE A 72 -7.26 4.91 15.93
CA PHE A 72 -7.41 6.05 16.83
C PHE A 72 -6.07 6.47 17.46
N GLY A 73 -5.94 7.77 17.70
CA GLY A 73 -5.01 8.35 18.66
C GLY A 73 -5.77 8.84 19.88
N TYR A 74 -5.04 9.17 20.95
CA TYR A 74 -5.62 9.73 22.16
C TYR A 74 -4.87 11.00 22.54
N THR A 75 -5.59 12.05 22.93
CA THR A 75 -4.98 13.27 23.48
C THR A 75 -4.45 13.02 24.89
N ALA A 76 -3.70 13.98 25.45
CA ALA A 76 -3.20 13.91 26.83
C ALA A 76 -4.33 13.73 27.86
N ASP A 77 -5.52 14.30 27.58
CA ASP A 77 -6.71 14.19 28.42
C ASP A 77 -7.55 12.93 28.15
N GLY A 78 -7.09 12.05 27.24
CA GLY A 78 -7.70 10.76 26.95
C GLY A 78 -8.79 10.77 25.85
N TRP A 79 -9.02 11.88 25.16
CA TRP A 79 -10.01 11.92 24.07
C TRP A 79 -9.49 11.23 22.81
N ALA A 80 -10.27 10.31 22.26
CA ALA A 80 -9.95 9.65 21.01
C ALA A 80 -10.08 10.61 19.82
N TYR A 81 -9.17 10.52 18.85
CA TYR A 81 -9.28 11.19 17.56
C TYR A 81 -8.89 10.25 16.43
N SER A 82 -9.44 10.49 15.25
CA SER A 82 -9.08 9.73 14.05
C SER A 82 -7.67 10.08 13.58
N LYS A 83 -6.86 9.06 13.31
CA LYS A 83 -5.60 9.24 12.56
C LYS A 83 -5.83 9.19 11.05
N GLY A 84 -7.07 9.13 10.57
CA GLY A 84 -7.41 8.96 9.17
C GLY A 84 -7.61 7.49 8.80
N LYS A 85 -7.91 7.26 7.52
CA LYS A 85 -8.36 5.96 7.02
C LYS A 85 -7.30 5.30 6.14
N ILE A 86 -6.84 4.13 6.55
CA ILE A 86 -5.97 3.26 5.78
C ILE A 86 -6.84 2.53 4.75
N ASP A 87 -6.51 2.65 3.47
CA ASP A 87 -7.32 2.07 2.39
C ASP A 87 -7.61 0.58 2.60
N MET A 88 -6.59 -0.18 3.01
CA MET A 88 -6.73 -1.59 3.35
C MET A 88 -5.80 -2.00 4.51
N ALA A 89 -6.34 -2.68 5.52
CA ALA A 89 -5.55 -3.18 6.66
C ALA A 89 -5.78 -4.68 6.89
N LEU A 90 -4.70 -5.45 6.91
CA LEU A 90 -4.71 -6.85 7.33
C LEU A 90 -4.58 -6.89 8.84
N LEU A 91 -5.70 -6.99 9.55
CA LEU A 91 -5.72 -7.10 11.01
C LEU A 91 -5.32 -8.51 11.41
N LEU A 92 -4.29 -8.64 12.25
CA LEU A 92 -3.69 -9.93 12.62
C LEU A 92 -4.34 -10.55 13.84
N ASP A 93 -5.06 -9.76 14.63
CA ASP A 93 -5.71 -10.18 15.87
C ASP A 93 -7.05 -9.45 16.08
N GLN A 94 -7.71 -9.76 17.20
CA GLN A 94 -9.01 -9.16 17.55
C GLN A 94 -8.87 -7.74 18.09
N GLU A 95 -7.70 -7.43 18.67
CA GLU A 95 -7.35 -6.14 19.25
C GLU A 95 -7.17 -5.05 18.17
N ARG A 96 -6.89 -5.45 16.92
CA ARG A 96 -6.76 -4.55 15.75
C ARG A 96 -5.62 -3.53 15.86
N GLU A 97 -4.70 -3.73 16.80
CA GLU A 97 -3.50 -2.91 16.95
C GLU A 97 -2.33 -3.46 16.13
N ARG A 98 -2.35 -4.76 15.83
CA ARG A 98 -1.36 -5.42 14.97
C ARG A 98 -1.94 -5.61 13.59
N TYR A 99 -1.43 -4.84 12.64
CA TYR A 99 -1.88 -4.90 11.25
C TYR A 99 -0.76 -4.63 10.27
N LEU A 100 -0.94 -5.11 9.04
CA LEU A 100 -0.18 -4.65 7.89
C LEU A 100 -1.04 -3.67 7.08
N ALA A 101 -0.58 -2.43 6.98
CA ALA A 101 -1.28 -1.35 6.30
C ALA A 101 -0.91 -1.26 4.81
N TYR A 102 -1.94 -1.16 3.97
CA TYR A 102 -1.84 -0.88 2.55
C TYR A 102 -2.52 0.46 2.24
N GLU A 103 -1.74 1.39 1.71
CA GLU A 103 -2.27 2.59 1.06
C GLU A 103 -2.32 2.33 -0.44
N CYS A 104 -3.46 2.63 -1.06
CA CYS A 104 -3.73 2.34 -2.45
C CYS A 104 -3.73 3.64 -3.25
N LYS A 105 -3.11 3.62 -4.44
CA LYS A 105 -3.10 4.80 -5.31
C LYS A 105 -3.27 4.42 -6.77
N ARG A 106 -4.13 5.13 -7.49
CA ARG A 106 -4.18 5.04 -8.96
C ARG A 106 -2.93 5.64 -9.59
N LEU A 107 -2.43 4.99 -10.64
CA LEU A 107 -1.30 5.42 -11.44
C LEU A 107 -1.67 5.36 -12.92
N ASN A 108 -1.04 6.22 -13.72
CA ASN A 108 -1.24 6.30 -15.16
C ASN A 108 -2.73 6.39 -15.58
N VAL A 109 -3.47 7.31 -14.97
CA VAL A 109 -4.89 7.51 -15.29
C VAL A 109 -5.02 8.15 -16.66
N VAL A 110 -5.74 7.48 -17.57
CA VAL A 110 -6.01 7.98 -18.92
C VAL A 110 -7.31 8.80 -18.93
N ARG A 111 -7.23 10.06 -19.36
CA ARG A 111 -8.38 10.93 -19.58
C ARG A 111 -8.24 11.65 -20.92
N ASN A 112 -9.22 11.51 -21.80
CA ASN A 112 -9.26 12.16 -23.11
C ASN A 112 -7.95 11.97 -23.91
N GLY A 113 -7.41 10.74 -23.93
CA GLY A 113 -6.16 10.40 -24.62
C GLY A 113 -4.87 10.90 -23.95
N LYS A 114 -4.95 11.57 -22.79
CA LYS A 114 -3.78 12.00 -22.00
C LYS A 114 -3.62 11.14 -20.75
N THR A 115 -2.40 10.69 -20.49
CA THR A 115 -2.06 9.91 -19.30
C THR A 115 -1.53 10.84 -18.21
N SER A 116 -2.14 10.80 -17.02
CA SER A 116 -1.61 11.41 -15.80
C SER A 116 -0.94 10.33 -14.95
N SER A 117 0.37 10.45 -14.67
CA SER A 117 1.10 9.42 -13.93
C SER A 117 0.60 9.25 -12.49
N LEU A 118 0.17 10.34 -11.85
CA LEU A 118 -0.17 10.42 -10.42
C LEU A 118 0.95 9.94 -9.47
N ALA A 119 2.19 9.89 -9.95
CA ALA A 119 3.34 9.47 -9.15
C ALA A 119 3.68 10.46 -8.01
N THR A 120 3.49 11.76 -8.21
CA THR A 120 3.71 12.75 -7.13
C THR A 120 2.67 12.60 -6.01
N PRO A 121 1.34 12.53 -6.29
CA PRO A 121 0.36 12.17 -5.26
C PRO A 121 0.64 10.82 -4.58
N TYR A 122 1.11 9.81 -5.32
CA TYR A 122 1.51 8.52 -4.75
C TYR A 122 2.52 8.68 -3.60
N VAL A 123 3.49 9.57 -3.77
CA VAL A 123 4.53 9.86 -2.78
C VAL A 123 4.03 10.82 -1.69
N LEU A 124 3.54 11.99 -2.07
CA LEU A 124 3.25 13.07 -1.13
C LEU A 124 1.93 12.91 -0.38
N GLU A 125 0.96 12.21 -0.97
CA GLU A 125 -0.34 11.97 -0.33
C GLU A 125 -0.46 10.54 0.19
N GLY A 126 0.24 9.57 -0.41
CA GLY A 126 0.22 8.17 0.02
C GLY A 126 1.37 7.84 0.98
N MET A 127 2.60 7.78 0.47
CA MET A 127 3.77 7.36 1.27
C MET A 127 3.99 8.23 2.51
N LEU A 128 3.77 9.54 2.40
CA LEU A 128 3.98 10.48 3.50
C LEU A 128 3.17 10.12 4.75
N ARG A 129 2.00 9.49 4.60
CA ARG A 129 1.14 9.04 5.73
C ARG A 129 1.78 7.92 6.55
N PHE A 130 2.66 7.13 5.97
CA PHE A 130 3.47 6.15 6.72
C PHE A 130 4.61 6.83 7.47
N ILE A 131 5.20 7.88 6.89
CA ILE A 131 6.37 8.58 7.43
C ILE A 131 5.97 9.48 8.60
N THR A 132 4.82 10.16 8.51
CA THR A 132 4.26 11.00 9.59
C THR A 132 3.54 10.20 10.67
N GLU A 133 3.68 8.87 10.66
CA GLU A 133 3.05 7.93 11.61
C GLU A 133 1.52 7.95 11.61
N GLN A 134 0.91 8.54 10.59
CA GLN A 134 -0.53 8.58 10.45
C GLN A 134 -1.12 7.16 10.38
N TYR A 135 -0.49 6.27 9.61
CA TYR A 135 -1.00 4.90 9.33
C TYR A 135 -0.16 3.76 9.88
N ALA A 136 0.98 4.05 10.49
CA ALA A 136 1.94 3.01 10.87
C ALA A 136 2.72 3.40 12.13
N ALA A 137 2.05 4.02 13.10
CA ALA A 137 2.65 4.33 14.40
C ALA A 137 3.22 3.05 15.02
N ASN A 138 4.53 3.04 15.26
CA ASN A 138 5.29 1.88 15.77
C ASN A 138 5.35 0.63 14.85
N LEU A 139 4.91 0.71 13.58
CA LEU A 139 5.13 -0.38 12.62
C LEU A 139 6.43 -0.15 11.85
N PRO A 140 7.26 -1.20 11.65
CA PRO A 140 8.53 -1.09 10.93
C PRO A 140 8.35 -1.08 9.41
N MET A 141 7.13 -1.32 8.91
CA MET A 141 6.85 -1.50 7.50
C MET A 141 5.45 -0.99 7.12
N GLY A 142 5.33 -0.40 5.94
CA GLY A 142 4.07 -0.06 5.28
C GLY A 142 4.06 -0.55 3.83
N CYS A 143 2.87 -0.70 3.25
CA CYS A 143 2.73 -1.16 1.87
C CYS A 143 1.99 -0.11 1.02
N MET A 144 2.53 0.14 -0.18
CA MET A 144 1.83 0.90 -1.22
C MET A 144 1.36 -0.04 -2.32
N LEU A 145 0.09 0.06 -2.70
CA LEU A 145 -0.52 -0.69 -3.80
C LEU A 145 -0.89 0.27 -4.94
N GLY A 146 -0.12 0.25 -6.02
CA GLY A 146 -0.34 1.10 -7.19
C GLY A 146 -1.21 0.43 -8.25
N TYR A 147 -2.39 0.98 -8.52
CA TYR A 147 -3.26 0.52 -9.61
C TYR A 147 -2.87 1.20 -10.92
N VAL A 148 -2.15 0.51 -11.80
CA VAL A 148 -1.63 1.08 -13.05
C VAL A 148 -2.70 0.94 -14.14
N LEU A 149 -3.49 2.00 -14.35
CA LEU A 149 -4.72 1.93 -15.15
C LEU A 149 -4.48 1.74 -16.66
N ASP A 150 -3.33 2.15 -17.19
CA ASP A 150 -2.95 1.90 -18.58
C ASP A 150 -2.19 0.58 -18.79
N GLY A 151 -1.98 -0.19 -17.71
CA GLY A 151 -1.20 -1.43 -17.71
C GLY A 151 0.32 -1.23 -17.87
N ASN A 152 0.83 -0.02 -18.09
CA ASN A 152 2.24 0.24 -18.33
C ASN A 152 3.03 0.38 -17.01
N VAL A 153 3.26 -0.77 -16.38
CA VAL A 153 3.94 -0.87 -15.07
C VAL A 153 5.36 -0.32 -15.10
N ASN A 154 6.09 -0.50 -16.20
CA ASN A 154 7.46 0.01 -16.32
C ASN A 154 7.48 1.55 -16.30
N ALA A 155 6.60 2.20 -17.05
CA ALA A 155 6.49 3.65 -17.04
C ALA A 155 6.04 4.18 -15.67
N ALA A 156 5.04 3.52 -15.04
CA ALA A 156 4.59 3.87 -13.69
C ALA A 156 5.74 3.76 -12.68
N ARG A 157 6.49 2.66 -12.69
CA ARG A 157 7.65 2.44 -11.81
C ARG A 157 8.72 3.51 -11.97
N THR A 158 9.08 3.86 -13.21
CA THR A 158 10.05 4.93 -13.46
C THR A 158 9.57 6.27 -12.91
N LYS A 159 8.28 6.59 -13.10
CA LYS A 159 7.71 7.85 -12.57
C LYS A 159 7.62 7.86 -11.05
N VAL A 160 7.28 6.74 -10.41
CA VAL A 160 7.28 6.61 -8.94
C VAL A 160 8.69 6.77 -8.38
N ARG A 161 9.71 6.10 -8.95
CA ARG A 161 11.11 6.32 -8.54
C ARG A 161 11.53 7.79 -8.65
N ALA A 162 11.29 8.40 -9.80
CA ALA A 162 11.61 9.81 -10.01
C ALA A 162 10.88 10.74 -9.02
N ALA A 163 9.63 10.42 -8.66
CA ALA A 163 8.89 11.17 -7.66
C ALA A 163 9.44 10.95 -6.24
N ILE A 164 9.88 9.75 -5.88
CA ILE A 164 10.57 9.45 -4.62
C ILE A 164 11.86 10.28 -4.54
N ASP A 165 12.69 10.24 -5.57
CA ASP A 165 13.98 10.94 -5.60
C ASP A 165 13.80 12.46 -5.51
N SER A 166 12.84 13.01 -6.26
CA SER A 166 12.53 14.45 -6.27
C SER A 166 11.99 14.96 -4.94
N ASN A 167 11.45 14.08 -4.09
CA ASN A 167 10.88 14.42 -2.78
C ASN A 167 11.67 13.79 -1.62
N SER A 168 12.89 13.29 -1.89
CA SER A 168 13.73 12.53 -0.94
C SER A 168 13.84 13.18 0.43
N VAL A 169 14.05 14.51 0.47
CA VAL A 169 14.12 15.27 1.73
C VAL A 169 12.79 15.25 2.49
N SER A 170 11.68 15.54 1.82
CA SER A 170 10.34 15.60 2.44
C SER A 170 9.87 14.25 2.97
N ILE A 171 10.34 13.16 2.37
CA ILE A 171 9.99 11.79 2.77
C ILE A 171 11.10 11.11 3.59
N GLY A 172 12.14 11.84 4.01
CA GLY A 172 13.23 11.29 4.81
C GLY A 172 13.93 10.08 4.18
N LEU A 173 14.05 10.05 2.85
CA LEU A 173 14.65 8.93 2.13
C LEU A 173 16.11 8.72 2.57
N MET A 174 16.44 7.50 2.99
CA MET A 174 17.77 7.17 3.52
C MET A 174 18.72 6.65 2.45
N GLU A 175 18.20 5.91 1.49
CA GLU A 175 18.97 5.28 0.41
C GLU A 175 18.12 5.19 -0.86
N GLU A 176 18.77 4.96 -2.01
CA GLU A 176 18.05 4.76 -3.26
C GLU A 176 17.09 3.56 -3.16
N PRO A 177 15.85 3.66 -3.69
CA PRO A 177 14.93 2.56 -3.65
C PRO A 177 15.49 1.32 -4.34
N THR A 178 15.39 0.16 -3.70
CA THR A 178 15.90 -1.11 -4.19
C THR A 178 14.80 -1.95 -4.83
N ASP A 179 15.16 -2.79 -5.78
CA ASP A 179 14.20 -3.75 -6.33
C ASP A 179 13.94 -4.89 -5.36
N SER A 180 12.67 -5.20 -5.18
CA SER A 180 12.23 -6.33 -4.37
C SER A 180 11.88 -7.52 -5.25
N GLN A 181 11.96 -8.72 -4.68
CA GLN A 181 11.52 -9.94 -5.35
C GLN A 181 10.09 -9.76 -5.89
N SER A 182 9.92 -9.93 -7.20
CA SER A 182 8.63 -9.82 -7.86
C SER A 182 7.68 -10.93 -7.42
N VAL A 183 6.38 -10.65 -7.41
CA VAL A 183 5.32 -11.65 -7.14
C VAL A 183 4.55 -11.84 -8.44
N GLY A 184 4.90 -12.88 -9.20
CA GLY A 184 4.39 -13.05 -10.57
C GLY A 184 4.71 -11.81 -11.45
N PRO A 185 3.70 -11.20 -12.12
CA PRO A 185 3.91 -9.99 -12.93
C PRO A 185 4.01 -8.70 -12.09
N ILE A 186 3.77 -8.75 -10.78
CA ILE A 186 3.82 -7.57 -9.91
C ILE A 186 5.29 -7.17 -9.71
N LYS A 187 5.65 -6.03 -10.30
CA LYS A 187 6.95 -5.38 -10.06
C LYS A 187 6.92 -4.72 -8.69
N ARG A 188 7.99 -4.96 -7.92
CA ARG A 188 8.11 -4.47 -6.56
C ARG A 188 9.40 -3.68 -6.37
N LEU A 189 9.31 -2.63 -5.58
CA LEU A 189 10.47 -1.91 -5.05
C LEU A 189 10.28 -1.71 -3.55
N SER A 190 11.36 -1.42 -2.85
CA SER A 190 11.36 -1.06 -1.44
C SER A 190 12.13 0.25 -1.26
N SER A 191 11.68 1.10 -0.34
CA SER A 191 12.35 2.33 0.03
C SER A 191 12.39 2.47 1.56
N LEU A 192 13.54 2.92 2.08
CA LEU A 192 13.77 3.10 3.51
C LEU A 192 13.72 4.58 3.87
N HIS A 193 12.97 4.91 4.92
CA HIS A 193 12.69 6.28 5.32
C HIS A 193 12.92 6.49 6.80
N HIS A 194 13.56 7.60 7.15
CA HIS A 194 13.68 8.06 8.52
C HIS A 194 12.44 8.86 8.92
N ARG A 195 11.90 8.61 10.12
CA ARG A 195 10.74 9.32 10.68
C ARG A 195 11.19 10.38 11.67
N PRO A 196 11.05 11.68 11.34
CA PRO A 196 11.50 12.75 12.23
C PRO A 196 10.75 12.81 13.57
N SER A 197 9.50 12.35 13.60
CA SER A 197 8.63 12.44 14.78
C SER A 197 9.08 11.56 15.95
N ASN A 198 9.70 10.41 15.67
CA ASN A 198 10.09 9.44 16.70
C ASN A 198 11.51 8.88 16.52
N GLY A 199 12.24 9.30 15.48
CA GLY A 199 13.60 8.87 15.18
C GLY A 199 13.73 7.42 14.71
N SER A 200 12.62 6.72 14.44
CA SER A 200 12.62 5.36 13.90
C SER A 200 12.68 5.36 12.37
N ASP A 201 13.03 4.21 11.81
CA ASP A 201 13.01 4.01 10.36
C ASP A 201 11.80 3.15 9.96
N ILE A 202 11.31 3.35 8.73
CA ILE A 202 10.26 2.54 8.12
C ILE A 202 10.64 2.10 6.71
N GLU A 203 10.43 0.81 6.44
CA GLU A 203 10.43 0.26 5.08
C GLU A 203 9.05 0.46 4.44
N ILE A 204 8.99 1.10 3.27
CA ILE A 204 7.79 1.14 2.44
C ILE A 204 7.99 0.19 1.26
N ARG A 205 7.14 -0.84 1.17
CA ARG A 205 7.14 -1.79 0.06
C ARG A 205 6.09 -1.41 -0.95
N HIS A 206 6.48 -1.30 -2.21
CA HIS A 206 5.58 -0.87 -3.28
C HIS A 206 5.30 -2.04 -4.21
N ALA A 207 4.04 -2.26 -4.51
CA ALA A 207 3.57 -3.25 -5.49
C ALA A 207 2.73 -2.53 -6.55
N LEU A 208 3.09 -2.70 -7.83
CA LEU A 208 2.36 -2.10 -8.94
C LEU A 208 1.55 -3.17 -9.69
N LEU A 209 0.23 -3.00 -9.72
CA LEU A 209 -0.70 -3.92 -10.35
C LEU A 209 -1.17 -3.37 -11.70
N PRO A 210 -0.90 -4.09 -12.82
CA PRO A 210 -1.39 -3.68 -14.13
C PRO A 210 -2.90 -3.89 -14.21
N PHE A 211 -3.63 -2.89 -14.68
CA PHE A 211 -4.93 -3.15 -15.30
C PHE A 211 -4.71 -3.94 -16.59
N PRO A 212 -5.66 -4.83 -16.96
CA PRO A 212 -5.65 -5.43 -18.27
C PRO A 212 -5.62 -4.32 -19.33
N ALA A 213 -4.80 -4.48 -20.37
CA ALA A 213 -4.83 -3.55 -21.49
C ALA A 213 -6.28 -3.44 -21.98
N THR A 214 -6.79 -2.21 -22.10
CA THR A 214 -8.06 -1.95 -22.75
C THR A 214 -7.94 -2.52 -24.16
N GLN A 215 -8.69 -3.59 -24.46
CA GLN A 215 -8.86 -4.01 -25.84
C GLN A 215 -9.54 -2.84 -26.54
N GLY A 216 -8.79 -2.14 -27.39
CA GLY A 216 -9.32 -1.02 -28.16
C GLY A 216 -10.56 -1.48 -28.91
N GLN A 217 -11.67 -0.78 -28.69
CA GLN A 217 -12.78 -0.74 -29.65
C GLN A 217 -12.37 0.13 -30.83
#